data_AF-A0AAV6N190-F1
#
_entry.id   AF-A0AAV6N190-F1
#
_cell.length_a   1.000
_cell.length_b   1.000
_cell.length_c   1.000
_cell.angle_alpha   90.00
_cell.angle_beta   90.00
_cell.angle_gamma   90.00
#
_symmetry.space_group_name_H-M   'P 1'
#
loop_
_entity.id
_entity.type
_entity.pdbx_description
1 polymer ?
#
loop_
_entity_poly.entity_id
_entity_poly.type
_entity_poly.pdbx_seq_one_letter_code
_entity_poly.pdbx_strand_id
1 'polypeptide(L)'
;MVIAGDSDICIKGGKAVNRRNADFDRVYRTMCFQRPSNPFGTAAACSSPTVQTIRSPNAFVGSSVEMTPELSEADLIIFLGDFNYRLNGVSYDEARDFISQRCFDWLKERDQLRSEMESGNVFQGMREAVITFPPTYKFERQLQGLSGYDSGEKKRVPAWCDRILYRDSRSSLASDCSLDCPVVISISQYEACMDVVDSDHKPVRCIFDVNIARVDEAIRRQELGEILHSNEKIKHMLEALCKVPEVIVSTSNILLQHEDISLLRITNKCEKSDAIFKIICEGQSTVRVNGKASDRYSLRGSFGFPRWLEVSPATGIIKPNQIVEVSIRLEESHMLEVDGRPQNAWCEVAKDKEVILLVKVYGTFSSKSKNHRIRVRHRVPLKNKGTITKTKSSSKLHGSVLHRSDIHCLGMPSDV
;
A
#
# COMPACT_ATOMS: atom_id res chain seq x y z
N MET A 1 16.16 8.70 4.63
CA MET A 1 17.61 8.88 4.80
C MET A 1 18.26 8.80 3.44
N VAL A 2 18.92 9.87 3.03
CA VAL A 2 19.70 9.91 1.78
C VAL A 2 21.17 9.97 2.14
N ILE A 3 21.96 9.01 1.65
CA ILE A 3 23.42 9.00 1.78
C ILE A 3 24.00 9.26 0.39
N ALA A 4 24.65 10.41 0.23
CA ALA A 4 25.42 10.72 -0.96
C ALA A 4 26.90 10.48 -0.67
N GLY A 5 27.48 9.47 -1.32
CA GLY A 5 28.90 9.17 -1.32
C GLY A 5 29.21 8.42 -2.60
N ASP A 6 29.74 9.13 -3.60
CA ASP A 6 30.20 8.53 -4.84
C ASP A 6 31.73 8.61 -4.87
N SER A 7 32.38 7.53 -5.29
CA SER A 7 33.81 7.50 -5.59
C SER A 7 34.21 8.48 -6.71
N ASP A 8 33.23 8.96 -7.47
CA ASP A 8 33.39 10.01 -8.50
C ASP A 8 33.34 11.44 -7.95
N ILE A 9 33.15 11.65 -6.63
CA ILE A 9 33.39 12.95 -5.96
C ILE A 9 34.91 13.14 -5.78
N CYS A 10 35.68 13.06 -6.86
CA CYS A 10 37.10 13.40 -6.86
C CYS A 10 37.22 14.80 -7.48
N ILE A 11 37.06 15.83 -6.64
CA ILE A 11 37.09 17.21 -7.12
C ILE A 11 38.55 17.61 -7.43
N LYS A 12 38.87 17.72 -8.72
CA LYS A 12 40.25 17.95 -9.21
C LYS A 12 40.89 19.18 -8.56
N GLY A 13 41.97 18.94 -7.81
CA GLY A 13 42.70 19.95 -7.04
C GLY A 13 43.49 20.95 -7.89
N GLY A 14 43.06 22.21 -7.89
CA GLY A 14 43.86 23.37 -8.32
C GLY A 14 43.06 24.68 -8.32
N LYS A 15 43.46 25.63 -7.46
CA LYS A 15 43.09 27.07 -7.43
C LYS A 15 41.62 27.52 -7.57
N ALA A 16 40.62 26.64 -7.64
CA ALA A 16 39.23 27.07 -7.83
C ALA A 16 38.30 26.48 -6.78
N VAL A 17 38.23 27.14 -5.61
CA VAL A 17 37.16 26.92 -4.63
C VAL A 17 35.78 27.01 -5.30
N ASN A 18 35.62 27.95 -6.22
CA ASN A 18 34.42 28.10 -7.07
C ASN A 18 34.08 26.85 -7.90
N ARG A 19 35.07 26.07 -8.34
CA ARG A 19 34.79 24.81 -9.07
C ARG A 19 34.24 23.75 -8.13
N ARG A 20 34.77 23.63 -6.90
CA ARG A 20 34.23 22.73 -5.88
C ARG A 20 32.78 23.08 -5.53
N ASN A 21 32.50 24.36 -5.34
CA ASN A 21 31.13 24.82 -5.08
C ASN A 21 30.20 24.47 -6.26
N ALA A 22 30.66 24.69 -7.50
CA ALA A 22 29.90 24.33 -8.71
C ALA A 22 29.72 22.80 -8.87
N ASP A 23 30.70 22.00 -8.48
CA ASP A 23 30.60 20.54 -8.47
C ASP A 23 29.53 20.09 -7.45
N PHE A 24 29.52 20.67 -6.25
CA PHE A 24 28.45 20.44 -5.27
C PHE A 24 27.07 20.82 -5.86
N ASP A 25 26.93 22.01 -6.43
CA ASP A 25 25.66 22.47 -7.02
C ASP A 25 25.16 21.52 -8.11
N ARG A 26 26.08 21.03 -8.96
CA ARG A 26 25.74 20.04 -9.98
C ARG A 26 25.23 18.77 -9.31
N VAL A 27 26.01 18.20 -8.40
CA VAL A 27 25.67 16.93 -7.73
C VAL A 27 24.34 17.03 -6.99
N TYR A 28 24.15 18.09 -6.20
CA TYR A 28 22.93 18.30 -5.41
C TYR A 28 21.68 18.43 -6.29
N ARG A 29 21.79 19.06 -7.47
CA ARG A 29 20.65 19.21 -8.40
C ARG A 29 20.38 17.97 -9.26
N THR A 30 21.40 17.15 -9.52
CA THR A 30 21.27 16.00 -10.44
C THR A 30 21.09 14.67 -9.73
N MET A 31 21.40 14.57 -8.44
CA MET A 31 21.19 13.33 -7.68
C MET A 31 19.70 13.11 -7.41
N CYS A 32 19.17 12.03 -7.96
CA CYS A 32 17.81 11.57 -7.69
C CYS A 32 17.84 10.28 -6.88
N PHE A 33 17.04 10.22 -5.81
CA PHE A 33 16.84 9.01 -5.01
C PHE A 33 15.40 8.55 -5.20
N GLN A 34 15.19 7.34 -5.74
CA GLN A 34 13.85 6.78 -5.87
C GLN A 34 13.37 6.27 -4.50
N ARG A 35 12.13 6.57 -4.13
CA ARG A 35 11.48 5.87 -3.02
C ARG A 35 11.20 4.44 -3.49
N PRO A 36 11.54 3.39 -2.72
CA PRO A 36 11.18 2.04 -3.10
C PRO A 36 9.66 1.92 -3.11
N SER A 37 9.09 1.78 -4.30
CA SER A 37 7.66 1.56 -4.52
C SER A 37 7.32 0.09 -4.26
N ASN A 38 7.38 -0.35 -3.01
CA ASN A 38 6.67 -1.57 -2.59
C ASN A 38 6.48 -1.70 -1.07
N PRO A 39 5.23 -1.71 -0.55
CA PRO A 39 4.97 -2.02 0.86
C PRO A 39 5.01 -3.53 1.17
N PHE A 40 5.19 -4.39 0.18
CA PHE A 40 5.36 -5.84 0.35
C PHE A 40 6.53 -6.34 -0.50
N GLY A 41 7.72 -6.41 0.08
CA GLY A 41 8.88 -6.99 -0.62
C GLY A 41 10.16 -6.83 0.16
N THR A 42 10.76 -7.97 0.49
CA THR A 42 12.09 -8.18 1.09
C THR A 42 13.16 -7.14 0.74
N ALA A 43 13.92 -6.74 1.77
CA ALA A 43 15.13 -5.92 1.66
C ALA A 43 16.06 -6.43 0.56
N ALA A 44 16.38 -5.56 -0.40
CA ALA A 44 17.45 -5.78 -1.35
C ALA A 44 18.47 -4.64 -1.20
N ALA A 45 19.72 -5.08 -1.07
CA ALA A 45 20.91 -4.28 -0.89
C ALA A 45 21.19 -3.34 -2.07
N CYS A 46 21.93 -2.28 -1.74
CA CYS A 46 22.80 -1.45 -2.59
C CYS A 46 22.73 -1.72 -4.10
N SER A 47 22.07 -0.82 -4.82
CA SER A 47 22.33 -0.59 -6.23
C SER A 47 22.62 0.89 -6.45
N SER A 48 23.82 1.18 -6.93
CA SER A 48 24.24 2.52 -7.37
C SER A 48 23.30 3.03 -8.46
N PRO A 49 22.95 4.33 -8.50
CA PRO A 49 22.15 4.85 -9.60
C PRO A 49 23.06 5.07 -10.81
N THR A 50 22.96 4.17 -11.79
CA THR A 50 23.50 4.43 -13.13
C THR A 50 22.75 5.62 -13.73
N VAL A 51 23.48 6.68 -14.08
CA VAL A 51 22.93 7.88 -14.76
C VAL A 51 22.25 7.46 -16.05
N GLN A 52 20.92 7.43 -16.07
CA GLN A 52 20.15 7.26 -17.30
C GLN A 52 19.88 8.63 -17.92
N THR A 53 20.68 8.98 -18.94
CA THR A 53 20.37 10.07 -19.87
C THR A 53 19.07 9.76 -20.63
N ILE A 54 17.99 10.47 -20.29
CA ILE A 54 16.74 10.40 -21.06
C ILE A 54 16.87 11.29 -22.30
N ARG A 55 16.82 10.67 -23.47
CA ARG A 55 16.63 11.35 -24.77
C ARG A 55 15.56 10.62 -25.58
N SER A 56 14.36 11.21 -25.66
CA SER A 56 13.52 11.39 -26.87
C SER A 56 12.01 11.41 -26.55
N PRO A 57 11.19 12.13 -27.34
CA PRO A 57 9.82 12.50 -26.98
C PRO A 57 8.75 11.59 -27.61
N ASN A 58 7.55 11.64 -27.02
CA ASN A 58 6.25 11.13 -27.47
C ASN A 58 5.87 9.70 -27.04
N ALA A 59 5.20 9.61 -25.89
CA ALA A 59 4.02 8.77 -25.71
C ALA A 59 3.18 9.31 -24.53
N PHE A 60 1.99 9.83 -24.84
CA PHE A 60 0.98 10.20 -23.86
C PHE A 60 0.31 8.92 -23.36
N VAL A 61 0.71 8.43 -22.18
CA VAL A 61 -0.08 7.54 -21.33
C VAL A 61 0.08 8.07 -19.92
N GLY A 62 -1.04 8.34 -19.26
CA GLY A 62 -1.09 8.85 -17.88
C GLY A 62 -0.48 7.85 -16.90
N SER A 63 0.83 7.91 -16.76
CA SER A 63 1.53 7.45 -15.57
C SER A 63 1.51 8.60 -14.58
N SER A 64 0.98 8.38 -13.39
CA SER A 64 1.28 9.24 -12.25
C SER A 64 2.80 9.29 -12.16
N VAL A 65 3.39 10.43 -12.55
CA VAL A 65 4.83 10.65 -12.40
C VAL A 65 5.09 10.50 -10.91
N GLU A 66 5.66 9.36 -10.50
CA GLU A 66 6.24 9.21 -9.17
C GLU A 66 7.31 10.29 -9.09
N MET A 67 6.94 11.43 -8.50
CA MET A 67 7.83 12.55 -8.34
C MET A 67 8.97 12.06 -7.45
N THR A 68 10.14 11.88 -8.05
CA THR A 68 11.35 11.59 -7.29
C THR A 68 11.52 12.72 -6.29
N PRO A 69 11.55 12.44 -4.98
CA PRO A 69 11.68 13.49 -3.99
C PRO A 69 12.95 14.29 -4.27
N GLU A 70 12.84 15.61 -4.27
CA GLU A 70 14.01 16.47 -4.33
C GLU A 70 14.84 16.28 -3.04
N LEU A 71 16.17 16.41 -3.11
CA LEU A 71 17.02 16.32 -1.92
C LEU A 71 16.59 17.27 -0.80
N SER A 72 16.02 18.43 -1.16
CA SER A 72 15.46 19.42 -0.25
C SER A 72 14.33 18.85 0.63
N GLU A 73 13.56 17.88 0.13
CA GLU A 73 12.42 17.27 0.82
C GLU A 73 12.81 16.17 1.80
N ALA A 74 14.07 15.71 1.78
CA ALA A 74 14.51 14.66 2.69
C ALA A 74 14.52 15.15 4.15
N ASP A 75 14.02 14.36 5.08
CA ASP A 75 14.12 14.66 6.53
C ASP A 75 15.56 14.53 7.05
N LEU A 76 16.37 13.69 6.38
CA LEU A 76 17.77 13.46 6.70
C LEU A 76 18.60 13.30 5.43
N ILE A 77 19.56 14.19 5.27
CA ILE A 77 20.66 14.09 4.29
C ILE A 77 21.98 13.88 5.06
N ILE A 78 22.77 12.91 4.61
CA ILE A 78 24.19 12.78 4.98
C ILE A 78 25.00 12.86 3.69
N PHE A 79 25.94 13.79 3.64
CA PHE A 79 26.80 14.05 2.49
C PHE A 79 28.26 13.84 2.90
N LEU A 80 28.97 12.92 2.26
CA LEU A 80 30.34 12.59 2.64
C LEU A 80 31.25 12.29 1.45
N GLY A 81 32.54 12.52 1.61
CA GLY A 81 33.55 12.20 0.60
C GLY A 81 34.79 13.08 0.67
N ASP A 82 35.64 12.97 -0.36
CA ASP A 82 36.75 13.89 -0.60
C ASP A 82 36.24 15.16 -1.29
N PHE A 83 35.89 16.17 -0.50
CA PHE A 83 35.46 17.46 -1.03
C PHE A 83 36.64 18.32 -1.51
N ASN A 84 37.88 17.92 -1.20
CA ASN A 84 39.12 18.51 -1.72
C ASN A 84 39.30 20.02 -1.45
N TYR A 85 38.61 20.56 -0.44
CA TYR A 85 38.85 21.91 0.08
C TYR A 85 40.19 21.95 0.81
N ARG A 86 40.91 23.07 0.67
CA ARG A 86 42.28 23.24 1.17
C ARG A 86 42.36 24.35 2.20
N LEU A 87 43.53 24.50 2.83
CA LEU A 87 43.82 25.66 3.67
C LEU A 87 44.18 26.88 2.82
N ASN A 88 43.66 28.06 3.20
CA ASN A 88 43.91 29.32 2.53
C ASN A 88 44.99 30.14 3.27
N GLY A 89 46.01 30.62 2.54
CA GLY A 89 47.02 31.52 3.09
C GLY A 89 47.87 30.90 4.23
N VAL A 90 48.07 29.58 4.22
CA VAL A 90 48.95 28.86 5.16
C VAL A 90 50.02 28.14 4.35
N SER A 91 51.29 28.36 4.69
CA SER A 91 52.42 27.63 4.11
C SER A 91 52.51 26.21 4.66
N TYR A 92 53.28 25.35 3.99
CA TYR A 92 53.46 23.98 4.46
C TYR A 92 54.09 23.93 5.86
N ASP A 93 55.12 24.73 6.09
CA ASP A 93 55.88 24.70 7.35
C ASP A 93 55.03 25.24 8.52
N GLU A 94 54.28 26.33 8.32
CA GLU A 94 53.30 26.82 9.31
C GLU A 94 52.25 25.75 9.64
N ALA A 95 51.69 25.08 8.62
CA ALA A 95 50.71 24.03 8.84
C ALA A 95 51.29 22.88 9.66
N ARG A 96 52.53 22.45 9.36
CA ARG A 96 53.22 21.40 10.12
C ARG A 96 53.47 21.82 11.56
N ASP A 97 53.86 23.06 11.80
CA ASP A 97 54.10 23.60 13.13
C ASP A 97 52.80 23.58 13.96
N PHE A 98 51.69 24.09 13.42
CA PHE A 98 50.39 24.05 14.11
C PHE A 98 49.90 22.62 14.36
N ILE A 99 50.10 21.70 13.41
CA ILE A 99 49.76 20.28 13.61
C ILE A 99 50.58 19.66 14.74
N SER A 100 51.89 19.95 14.79
CA SER A 100 52.80 19.40 15.81
C SER A 100 52.41 19.86 17.22
N GLN A 101 51.91 21.09 17.34
CA GLN A 101 51.42 21.69 18.59
C GLN A 101 49.96 21.31 18.90
N ARG A 102 49.29 20.53 18.03
CA ARG A 102 47.85 20.24 18.10
C ARG A 102 46.96 21.49 18.11
N CYS A 103 47.46 22.60 17.57
CA CYS A 103 46.76 23.88 17.44
C CYS A 103 45.85 23.88 16.20
N PHE A 104 44.88 22.96 16.17
CA PHE A 104 44.02 22.79 14.99
C PHE A 104 43.05 23.96 14.75
N ASP A 105 42.71 24.74 15.78
CA ASP A 105 41.77 25.85 15.67
C ASP A 105 42.25 26.92 14.67
N TRP A 106 43.53 27.28 14.73
CA TRP A 106 44.17 28.20 13.76
C TRP A 106 44.09 27.71 12.31
N LEU A 107 44.23 26.39 12.11
CA LEU A 107 44.10 25.80 10.77
C LEU A 107 42.64 25.78 10.31
N LYS A 108 41.69 25.52 11.23
CA LYS A 108 40.25 25.51 10.93
C LYS A 108 39.75 26.89 10.48
N GLU A 109 40.28 27.98 11.01
CA GLU A 109 39.97 29.35 10.55
C GLU A 109 40.38 29.60 9.09
N ARG A 110 41.32 28.81 8.58
CA ARG A 110 41.82 28.89 7.20
C ARG A 110 41.24 27.80 6.30
N ASP A 111 40.34 26.97 6.81
CA ASP A 111 39.67 25.92 6.03
C ASP A 111 38.71 26.53 5.01
N GLN A 112 38.94 26.26 3.73
CA GLN A 112 38.10 26.80 2.67
C GLN A 112 36.65 26.30 2.76
N LEU A 113 36.40 25.04 3.11
CA LEU A 113 35.02 24.53 3.19
C LEU A 113 34.23 25.32 4.23
N ARG A 114 34.80 25.47 5.42
CA ARG A 114 34.19 26.24 6.50
C ARG A 114 33.88 27.67 6.08
N SER A 115 34.84 28.38 5.49
CA SER A 115 34.64 29.76 5.03
C SER A 115 33.55 29.88 3.96
N GLU A 116 33.47 28.93 3.02
CA GLU A 116 32.45 28.93 1.96
C GLU A 116 31.06 28.59 2.51
N MET A 117 30.96 27.66 3.47
CA MET A 117 29.70 27.35 4.16
C MET A 117 29.19 28.53 4.99
N GLU A 118 30.08 29.18 5.76
CA GLU A 118 29.75 30.37 6.55
C GLU A 118 29.31 31.54 5.66
N SER A 119 29.88 31.66 4.46
CA SER A 119 29.48 32.65 3.45
C SER A 119 28.19 32.28 2.71
N GLY A 120 27.64 31.08 2.92
CA GLY A 120 26.45 30.59 2.25
C GLY A 120 26.67 30.20 0.78
N ASN A 121 27.91 29.98 0.36
CA ASN A 121 28.25 29.66 -1.04
C ASN A 121 28.09 28.18 -1.39
N VAL A 122 28.06 27.28 -0.39
CA VAL A 122 28.00 25.83 -0.59
C VAL A 122 27.35 25.14 0.62
N PHE A 123 26.76 23.96 0.42
CA PHE A 123 26.18 23.10 1.48
C PHE A 123 25.19 23.82 2.41
N GLN A 124 24.33 24.68 1.85
CA GLN A 124 23.39 25.50 2.61
C GLN A 124 22.47 24.62 3.49
N GLY A 125 22.34 24.99 4.76
CA GLY A 125 21.53 24.26 5.75
C GLY A 125 22.15 22.95 6.25
N MET A 126 23.31 22.53 5.74
CA MET A 126 24.07 21.42 6.29
C MET A 126 24.94 21.85 7.46
N ARG A 127 25.30 20.87 8.31
CA ARG A 127 26.14 21.04 9.49
C ARG A 127 27.26 20.02 9.47
N GLU A 128 28.35 20.34 10.17
CA GLU A 128 29.48 19.45 10.39
C GLU A 128 29.73 19.30 11.89
N ALA A 129 30.20 18.12 12.31
CA ALA A 129 30.66 17.96 13.69
C ALA A 129 31.99 18.71 13.91
N VAL A 130 32.30 19.01 15.17
CA VAL A 130 33.56 19.68 15.50
C VAL A 130 34.74 18.77 15.15
N ILE A 131 35.62 19.25 14.26
CA ILE A 131 36.87 18.55 13.91
C ILE A 131 37.87 18.71 15.06
N THR A 132 38.23 17.57 15.67
CA THR A 132 39.22 17.44 16.75
C THR A 132 40.45 16.62 16.35
N PHE A 133 40.51 16.19 15.08
CA PHE A 133 41.57 15.37 14.51
C PHE A 133 42.42 16.18 13.51
N PRO A 134 43.68 15.78 13.28
CA PRO A 134 44.59 16.50 12.37
C PRO A 134 44.16 16.35 10.90
N PRO A 135 44.67 17.20 9.99
CA PRO A 135 44.38 17.11 8.55
C PRO A 135 44.61 15.72 7.96
N THR A 136 43.68 15.24 7.13
CA THR A 136 43.64 13.85 6.62
C THR A 136 44.43 13.64 5.33
N TYR A 137 44.89 14.72 4.72
CA TYR A 137 45.66 14.74 3.48
C TYR A 137 46.80 15.76 3.60
N LYS A 138 47.97 15.62 2.98
CA LYS A 138 48.45 14.48 2.19
C LYS A 138 49.52 13.71 2.96
N PHE A 139 49.41 12.40 2.97
CA PHE A 139 50.37 11.49 3.60
C PHE A 139 51.22 10.74 2.57
N GLU A 140 52.43 10.36 2.99
CA GLU A 140 53.18 9.29 2.37
C GLU A 140 52.60 7.94 2.79
N ARG A 141 52.45 7.05 1.82
CA ARG A 141 51.93 5.70 2.08
C ARG A 141 52.92 4.90 2.91
N GLN A 142 52.41 3.98 3.71
CA GLN A 142 53.18 3.11 4.61
C GLN A 142 53.88 3.82 5.79
N LEU A 143 53.81 5.15 5.91
CA LEU A 143 54.31 5.88 7.07
C LEU A 143 53.22 6.08 8.12
N GLN A 144 53.57 5.77 9.37
CA GLN A 144 52.69 5.92 10.52
C GLN A 144 52.79 7.32 11.15
N GLY A 145 51.70 7.70 11.82
CA GLY A 145 51.65 8.90 12.65
C GLY A 145 51.81 10.23 11.89
N LEU A 146 52.01 11.30 12.65
CA LEU A 146 52.14 12.67 12.12
C LEU A 146 53.49 12.95 11.46
N SER A 147 54.43 12.00 11.49
CA SER A 147 55.65 12.05 10.67
C SER A 147 55.36 11.72 9.21
N GLY A 148 54.25 11.03 8.91
CA GLY A 148 53.93 10.57 7.57
C GLY A 148 53.36 11.63 6.62
N TYR A 149 53.34 12.92 6.98
CA TYR A 149 52.90 13.95 6.02
C TYR A 149 53.93 14.13 4.89
N ASP A 150 53.42 14.42 3.68
CA ASP A 150 54.20 14.50 2.44
C ASP A 150 55.44 15.38 2.55
N SER A 151 56.62 14.76 2.52
CA SER A 151 57.93 15.41 2.61
C SER A 151 58.63 15.56 1.26
N GLY A 152 57.97 15.18 0.16
CA GLY A 152 58.53 15.25 -1.19
C GLY A 152 58.80 16.68 -1.68
N GLU A 153 59.56 16.81 -2.78
CA GLU A 153 59.95 18.11 -3.36
C GLU A 153 58.78 19.04 -3.71
N LYS A 154 57.59 18.47 -3.97
CA LYS A 154 56.33 19.19 -4.23
C LYS A 154 55.33 19.02 -3.07
N LYS A 155 55.84 19.10 -1.84
CA LYS A 155 55.08 18.95 -0.59
C LYS A 155 53.76 19.73 -0.64
N ARG A 156 52.67 19.03 -0.38
CA ARG A 156 51.32 19.63 -0.33
C ARG A 156 51.02 20.04 1.09
N VAL A 157 50.53 21.27 1.26
CA VAL A 157 50.04 21.76 2.56
C VAL A 157 48.97 20.80 3.08
N PRO A 158 49.09 20.29 4.32
CA PRO A 158 48.07 19.44 4.91
C PRO A 158 46.67 20.09 4.92
N ALA A 159 45.61 19.32 4.64
CA ALA A 159 44.22 19.80 4.59
C ALA A 159 43.21 18.71 5.00
N TRP A 160 42.03 19.13 5.48
CA TRP A 160 40.86 18.28 5.70
C TRP A 160 40.06 18.15 4.40
N CYS A 161 40.51 17.27 3.54
CA CYS A 161 39.85 16.97 2.27
C CYS A 161 38.61 16.09 2.46
N ASP A 162 38.67 15.17 3.42
CA ASP A 162 37.68 14.11 3.65
C ASP A 162 36.70 14.55 4.75
N ARG A 163 35.41 14.72 4.41
CA ARG A 163 34.43 15.41 5.26
C ARG A 163 33.09 14.67 5.32
N ILE A 164 32.35 14.89 6.42
CA ILE A 164 31.02 14.30 6.63
C ILE A 164 30.09 15.39 7.13
N LEU A 165 29.16 15.80 6.27
CA LEU A 165 28.14 16.81 6.50
C LEU A 165 26.76 16.16 6.67
N TYR A 166 25.86 16.82 7.38
CA TYR A 166 24.49 16.34 7.57
C TYR A 166 23.46 17.48 7.65
N ARG A 167 22.24 17.18 7.26
CA ARG A 167 21.04 18.02 7.49
C ARG A 167 19.96 17.11 8.06
N ASP A 168 19.38 17.50 9.21
CA ASP A 168 18.21 16.84 9.78
C ASP A 168 16.98 17.78 9.69
N SER A 169 15.86 17.42 10.32
CA SER A 169 14.62 18.20 10.30
C SER A 169 14.68 19.49 11.13
N ARG A 170 15.75 19.74 11.90
CA ARG A 170 15.85 20.92 12.77
C ARG A 170 16.20 22.17 11.97
N SER A 171 15.37 23.19 12.13
CA SER A 171 15.68 24.56 11.73
C SER A 171 16.67 25.24 12.69
N SER A 172 16.71 24.82 13.96
CA SER A 172 17.61 25.36 14.99
C SER A 172 18.24 24.25 15.83
N LEU A 173 19.45 24.47 16.35
CA LEU A 173 20.16 23.47 17.17
C LEU A 173 19.43 23.12 18.48
N ALA A 174 18.55 24.01 18.96
CA ALA A 174 17.79 23.83 20.19
C ALA A 174 16.46 23.07 20.02
N SER A 175 16.11 22.68 18.78
CA SER A 175 14.84 22.00 18.51
C SER A 175 14.90 20.53 18.91
N ASP A 176 13.92 20.11 19.71
CA ASP A 176 13.71 18.70 20.09
C ASP A 176 12.99 17.91 18.99
N CYS A 177 13.09 16.58 19.06
CA CYS A 177 12.41 15.68 18.13
C CYS A 177 10.90 15.62 18.42
N SER A 178 10.10 15.86 17.40
CA SER A 178 8.63 15.88 17.47
C SER A 178 8.02 15.52 16.11
N LEU A 179 6.69 15.42 16.01
CA LEU A 179 6.06 15.16 14.71
C LEU A 179 6.29 16.28 13.69
N ASP A 180 6.52 17.52 14.14
CA ASP A 180 6.87 18.66 13.27
C ASP A 180 8.38 18.72 12.97
N CYS A 181 9.21 18.06 13.79
CA CYS A 181 10.65 17.91 13.61
C CYS A 181 11.04 16.42 13.69
N PRO A 182 10.68 15.63 12.65
CA PRO A 182 10.60 14.18 12.77
C PRO A 182 11.95 13.49 12.83
N VAL A 183 13.04 14.12 12.41
CA VAL A 183 14.39 13.56 12.52
C VAL A 183 15.34 14.55 13.16
N VAL A 184 15.97 14.14 14.27
CA VAL A 184 16.96 14.93 15.01
C VAL A 184 18.21 14.11 15.23
N ILE A 185 19.37 14.68 14.89
CA ILE A 185 20.66 14.01 15.01
C ILE A 185 21.49 14.58 16.17
N SER A 186 22.14 13.69 16.90
CA SER A 186 23.30 14.01 17.73
C SER A 186 24.51 13.19 17.27
N ILE A 187 25.72 13.64 17.62
CA ILE A 187 26.97 13.05 17.13
C ILE A 187 27.78 12.60 18.33
N SER A 188 28.02 11.30 18.42
CA SER A 188 28.83 10.70 19.48
C SER A 188 30.30 10.59 19.09
N GLN A 189 30.63 10.55 17.79
CA GLN A 189 32.01 10.45 17.33
C GLN A 189 32.21 11.10 15.96
N TYR A 190 33.32 11.82 15.78
CA TYR A 190 33.80 12.29 14.48
C TYR A 190 35.33 12.33 14.47
N GLU A 191 35.97 11.42 13.72
CA GLU A 191 37.43 11.25 13.80
C GLU A 191 38.06 10.70 12.51
N ALA A 192 39.38 10.86 12.42
CA ALA A 192 40.21 10.27 11.38
C ALA A 192 40.96 9.03 11.89
N CYS A 193 40.98 7.97 11.08
CA CYS A 193 41.70 6.73 11.35
C CYS A 193 43.19 6.88 10.96
N MET A 194 43.97 7.53 11.83
CA MET A 194 45.37 7.88 11.56
C MET A 194 46.31 6.67 11.41
N ASP A 195 45.92 5.52 11.95
CA ASP A 195 46.70 4.27 11.92
C ASP A 195 46.63 3.56 10.54
N VAL A 196 45.72 3.97 9.66
CA VAL A 196 45.61 3.42 8.31
C VAL A 196 46.59 4.14 7.37
N VAL A 197 47.46 3.38 6.70
CA VAL A 197 48.61 3.93 5.96
C VAL A 197 48.66 3.58 4.47
N ASP A 198 47.69 2.83 3.96
CA ASP A 198 47.71 2.35 2.57
C ASP A 198 47.45 3.45 1.53
N SER A 199 46.82 4.54 1.97
CA SER A 199 46.48 5.71 1.15
C SER A 199 47.21 6.96 1.62
N ASP A 200 47.33 7.93 0.71
CA ASP A 200 47.75 9.29 1.01
C ASP A 200 46.65 10.13 1.70
N HIS A 201 45.47 9.55 1.86
CA HIS A 201 44.37 10.04 2.69
C HIS A 201 44.16 9.15 3.92
N LYS A 202 43.67 9.76 5.01
CA LYS A 202 43.22 9.03 6.21
C LYS A 202 41.70 8.85 6.18
N PRO A 203 41.16 7.63 6.37
CA PRO A 203 39.72 7.42 6.47
C PRO A 203 39.11 8.29 7.57
N VAL A 204 37.91 8.82 7.32
CA VAL A 204 37.14 9.60 8.30
C VAL A 204 35.85 8.87 8.63
N ARG A 205 35.50 8.81 9.91
CA ARG A 205 34.25 8.20 10.39
C ARG A 205 33.47 9.15 11.29
N CYS A 206 32.14 9.06 11.19
CA CYS A 206 31.20 9.77 12.05
C CYS A 206 30.15 8.78 12.56
N ILE A 207 29.80 8.86 13.84
CA ILE A 207 28.69 8.10 14.44
C ILE A 207 27.57 9.08 14.76
N PHE A 208 26.40 8.82 14.17
CA PHE A 208 25.19 9.60 14.35
C PHE A 208 24.20 8.83 15.23
N ASP A 209 23.74 9.49 16.30
CA ASP A 209 22.61 9.05 17.11
C ASP A 209 21.35 9.76 16.56
N VAL A 210 20.42 8.99 16.00
CA VAL A 210 19.29 9.51 15.23
C VAL A 210 17.98 9.28 16.01
N ASN A 211 17.35 10.37 16.44
CA ASN A 211 16.01 10.36 17.01
C ASN A 211 14.99 10.52 15.89
N ILE A 212 14.00 9.63 15.85
CA ILE A 212 12.94 9.64 14.84
C ILE A 212 11.60 9.70 15.55
N ALA A 213 10.82 10.74 15.27
CA ALA A 213 9.47 10.86 15.79
C ALA A 213 8.58 9.81 15.14
N ARG A 214 7.80 9.13 15.97
CA ARG A 214 6.87 8.10 15.53
C ARG A 214 5.51 8.32 16.18
N VAL A 215 4.47 8.19 15.37
CA VAL A 215 3.10 8.16 15.87
C VAL A 215 2.83 6.81 16.51
N ASP A 216 2.31 6.83 17.73
CA ASP A 216 1.75 5.64 18.36
C ASP A 216 0.40 5.32 17.71
N GLU A 217 0.38 4.25 16.91
CA GLU A 217 -0.81 3.84 16.17
C GLU A 217 -1.96 3.38 17.07
N ALA A 218 -1.66 2.88 18.27
CA ALA A 218 -2.69 2.46 19.22
C ALA A 218 -3.39 3.69 19.82
N ILE A 219 -2.60 4.68 20.27
CA ILE A 219 -3.14 5.95 20.77
C ILE A 219 -3.89 6.66 19.64
N ARG A 220 -3.31 6.79 18.44
CA ARG A 220 -3.98 7.42 17.30
C ARG A 220 -5.32 6.77 16.98
N ARG A 221 -5.39 5.44 17.03
CA ARG A 221 -6.63 4.70 16.78
C ARG A 221 -7.67 4.95 17.86
N GLN A 222 -7.25 4.96 19.12
CA GLN A 222 -8.12 5.25 20.25
C GLN A 222 -8.71 6.66 20.13
N GLU A 223 -7.86 7.68 19.99
CA GLU A 223 -8.27 9.09 19.84
C GLU A 223 -9.21 9.28 18.64
N LEU A 224 -8.88 8.66 17.49
CA LEU A 224 -9.78 8.68 16.33
C LEU A 224 -11.13 8.05 16.67
N GLY A 225 -11.14 6.91 17.36
CA GLY A 225 -12.36 6.27 17.84
C GLY A 225 -13.18 7.19 18.72
N GLU A 226 -12.56 7.84 19.70
CA GLU A 226 -13.21 8.79 20.61
C GLU A 226 -13.81 9.98 19.85
N ILE A 227 -13.10 10.55 18.88
CA ILE A 227 -13.62 11.63 18.01
C ILE A 227 -14.83 11.14 17.20
N LEU A 228 -14.76 9.95 16.60
CA LEU A 228 -15.85 9.38 15.81
C LEU A 228 -17.12 9.15 16.66
N HIS A 229 -16.98 8.84 17.94
CA HIS A 229 -18.11 8.60 18.86
C HIS A 229 -18.65 9.87 19.50
N SER A 230 -17.78 10.80 19.90
CA SER A 230 -18.15 12.02 20.63
C SER A 230 -18.65 13.14 19.72
N ASN A 231 -18.25 13.15 18.44
CA ASN A 231 -18.68 14.16 17.49
C ASN A 231 -20.03 13.78 16.86
N GLU A 232 -21.12 14.37 17.38
CA GLU A 232 -22.49 14.07 16.93
C GLU A 232 -22.71 14.33 15.44
N LYS A 233 -22.04 15.32 14.84
CA LYS A 233 -22.13 15.57 13.39
C LYS A 233 -21.54 14.40 12.60
N ILE A 234 -20.34 13.94 12.96
CA ILE A 234 -19.68 12.81 12.31
C ILE A 234 -20.51 11.54 12.51
N LYS A 235 -20.97 11.30 13.74
CA LYS A 235 -21.80 10.15 14.09
C LYS A 235 -23.07 10.08 13.24
N HIS A 236 -23.82 11.19 13.13
CA HIS A 236 -25.00 11.23 12.26
C HIS A 236 -24.68 11.01 10.77
N MET A 237 -23.54 11.52 10.29
CA MET A 237 -23.09 11.25 8.92
C MET A 237 -22.79 9.76 8.72
N LEU A 238 -22.08 9.11 9.65
CA LEU A 238 -21.79 7.68 9.60
C LEU A 238 -23.06 6.83 9.67
N GLU A 239 -23.98 7.14 10.58
CA GLU A 239 -25.27 6.46 10.70
C GLU A 239 -26.08 6.54 9.41
N ALA A 240 -26.10 7.71 8.75
CA ALA A 240 -26.77 7.88 7.47
C ALA A 240 -26.14 7.03 6.36
N LEU A 241 -24.80 6.93 6.31
CA LEU A 241 -24.08 6.11 5.33
C LEU A 241 -24.27 4.61 5.54
N CYS A 242 -24.47 4.16 6.79
CA CYS A 242 -24.68 2.76 7.11
C CYS A 242 -26.11 2.25 6.87
N LYS A 243 -27.05 3.09 6.41
CA LYS A 243 -28.42 2.67 6.12
C LYS A 243 -28.45 1.69 4.94
N VAL A 244 -29.06 0.53 5.15
CA VAL A 244 -29.32 -0.45 4.08
C VAL A 244 -30.59 -0.02 3.34
N PRO A 245 -30.53 0.21 2.01
CA PRO A 245 -31.69 0.57 1.20
C PRO A 245 -32.84 -0.42 1.38
N GLU A 246 -34.07 0.10 1.41
CA GLU A 246 -35.25 -0.76 1.39
C GLU A 246 -35.43 -1.36 0.00
N VAL A 247 -35.56 -2.68 -0.04
CA VAL A 247 -35.70 -3.44 -1.28
C VAL A 247 -36.91 -4.36 -1.17
N ILE A 248 -37.69 -4.47 -2.25
CA ILE A 248 -38.79 -5.41 -2.38
C ILE A 248 -38.39 -6.53 -3.33
N VAL A 249 -38.65 -7.77 -2.92
CA VAL A 249 -38.44 -8.98 -3.73
C VAL A 249 -39.81 -9.51 -4.16
N SER A 250 -40.01 -9.79 -5.45
CA SER A 250 -41.34 -10.09 -6.01
C SER A 250 -41.99 -11.38 -5.50
N THR A 251 -41.21 -12.35 -5.04
CA THR A 251 -41.72 -13.62 -4.51
C THR A 251 -40.76 -14.23 -3.50
N SER A 252 -41.30 -15.05 -2.59
CA SER A 252 -40.54 -15.91 -1.68
C SER A 252 -40.58 -17.39 -2.08
N ASN A 253 -41.32 -17.73 -3.15
CA ASN A 253 -41.47 -19.09 -3.63
C ASN A 253 -41.40 -19.13 -5.17
N ILE A 254 -40.62 -20.07 -5.70
CA ILE A 254 -40.46 -20.29 -7.15
C ILE A 254 -40.63 -21.78 -7.42
N LEU A 255 -41.42 -22.10 -8.45
CA LEU A 255 -41.61 -23.45 -8.95
C LEU A 255 -41.05 -23.53 -10.38
N LEU A 256 -39.99 -24.31 -10.57
CA LEU A 256 -39.35 -24.52 -11.86
C LEU A 256 -39.89 -25.79 -12.52
N GLN A 257 -40.50 -25.64 -13.69
CA GLN A 257 -40.86 -26.73 -14.60
C GLN A 257 -39.86 -26.80 -15.75
N HIS A 258 -39.93 -27.86 -16.57
CA HIS A 258 -38.96 -28.12 -17.65
C HIS A 258 -38.86 -26.90 -18.60
N GLU A 259 -37.64 -26.46 -18.92
CA GLU A 259 -37.33 -25.30 -19.79
C GLU A 259 -37.83 -23.91 -19.33
N ASP A 260 -38.47 -23.78 -18.15
CA ASP A 260 -38.98 -22.49 -17.67
C ASP A 260 -37.89 -21.62 -17.05
N ILE A 261 -37.86 -20.34 -17.45
CA ILE A 261 -37.11 -19.27 -16.78
C ILE A 261 -38.06 -18.53 -15.84
N SER A 262 -37.79 -18.57 -14.54
CA SER A 262 -38.47 -17.74 -13.56
C SER A 262 -37.73 -16.41 -13.38
N LEU A 263 -38.45 -15.29 -13.51
CA LEU A 263 -37.90 -13.95 -13.31
C LEU A 263 -38.21 -13.44 -11.90
N LEU A 264 -37.17 -13.32 -11.08
CA LEU A 264 -37.23 -12.70 -9.76
C LEU A 264 -36.94 -11.20 -9.90
N ARG A 265 -37.93 -10.36 -9.54
CA ARG A 265 -37.76 -8.90 -9.55
C ARG A 265 -37.32 -8.40 -8.19
N ILE A 266 -36.21 -7.67 -8.17
CA ILE A 266 -35.68 -7.01 -6.97
C ILE A 266 -35.76 -5.49 -7.22
N THR A 267 -36.55 -4.79 -6.41
CA THR A 267 -36.83 -3.36 -6.57
C THR A 267 -36.19 -2.57 -5.45
N ASN A 268 -35.33 -1.60 -5.78
CA ASN A 268 -34.83 -0.62 -4.81
C ASN A 268 -35.88 0.48 -4.59
N LYS A 269 -36.38 0.62 -3.36
CA LYS A 269 -37.35 1.66 -2.97
C LYS A 269 -36.69 2.92 -2.41
N CYS A 270 -35.38 2.92 -2.28
CA CYS A 270 -34.65 4.11 -1.87
C CYS A 270 -34.56 5.12 -3.02
N GLU A 271 -34.75 6.40 -2.71
CA GLU A 271 -34.65 7.50 -3.67
C GLU A 271 -33.22 8.02 -3.86
N LYS A 272 -32.32 7.72 -2.92
CA LYS A 272 -31.00 8.37 -2.84
C LYS A 272 -29.82 7.41 -2.89
N SER A 273 -30.01 6.15 -2.54
CA SER A 273 -28.91 5.21 -2.34
C SER A 273 -29.04 3.98 -3.23
N ASP A 274 -27.92 3.58 -3.82
CA ASP A 274 -27.79 2.32 -4.54
C ASP A 274 -27.94 1.15 -3.58
N ALA A 275 -28.67 0.12 -4.00
CA ALA A 275 -28.76 -1.15 -3.29
C ALA A 275 -27.85 -2.17 -3.97
N ILE A 276 -26.97 -2.82 -3.21
CA ILE A 276 -26.14 -3.92 -3.72
C ILE A 276 -26.79 -5.21 -3.28
N PHE A 277 -27.11 -6.10 -4.21
CA PHE A 277 -27.65 -7.42 -3.88
C PHE A 277 -26.66 -8.53 -4.20
N LYS A 278 -26.69 -9.59 -3.39
CA LYS A 278 -25.98 -10.84 -3.62
C LYS A 278 -26.88 -12.01 -3.25
N ILE A 279 -27.07 -12.93 -4.17
CA ILE A 279 -27.85 -14.14 -3.98
C ILE A 279 -26.90 -15.29 -3.65
N ILE A 280 -27.16 -16.00 -2.57
CA ILE A 280 -26.41 -17.19 -2.16
C ILE A 280 -27.35 -18.36 -1.92
N CYS A 281 -26.83 -19.58 -2.01
CA CYS A 281 -27.54 -20.80 -1.61
C CYS A 281 -27.29 -21.06 -0.12
N GLU A 282 -28.34 -21.00 0.71
CA GLU A 282 -28.27 -21.30 2.15
C GLU A 282 -28.27 -22.82 2.40
N GLY A 283 -29.06 -23.57 1.62
CA GLY A 283 -29.13 -25.03 1.74
C GLY A 283 -30.01 -25.68 0.68
N GLN A 284 -29.83 -26.99 0.51
CA GLN A 284 -30.59 -27.80 -0.44
C GLN A 284 -31.13 -29.09 0.21
N SER A 285 -32.26 -29.58 -0.31
CA SER A 285 -32.89 -30.84 0.09
C SER A 285 -33.48 -31.57 -1.13
N THR A 286 -33.60 -32.89 -1.03
CA THR A 286 -34.35 -33.71 -1.99
C THR A 286 -35.64 -34.17 -1.33
N VAL A 287 -36.78 -33.93 -1.98
CA VAL A 287 -38.09 -34.30 -1.46
C VAL A 287 -38.34 -35.77 -1.83
N ARG A 288 -38.60 -36.61 -0.83
CA ARG A 288 -38.95 -38.02 -1.04
C ARG A 288 -40.42 -38.12 -1.50
N VAL A 289 -40.72 -39.15 -2.29
CA VAL A 289 -41.99 -39.40 -3.02
C VAL A 289 -43.28 -39.33 -2.18
N ASN A 290 -43.20 -39.28 -0.84
CA ASN A 290 -44.35 -39.18 0.06
C ASN A 290 -44.74 -37.74 0.46
N GLY A 291 -44.26 -36.71 -0.25
CA GLY A 291 -44.70 -35.32 -0.08
C GLY A 291 -44.23 -34.61 1.20
N LYS A 292 -43.56 -35.30 2.12
CA LYS A 292 -42.83 -34.68 3.24
C LYS A 292 -41.40 -34.40 2.81
N ALA A 293 -41.00 -33.12 2.84
CA ALA A 293 -39.60 -32.73 2.71
C ALA A 293 -38.78 -33.46 3.78
N SER A 294 -37.58 -33.93 3.45
CA SER A 294 -36.65 -34.41 4.46
C SER A 294 -36.28 -33.22 5.35
N ASP A 295 -36.56 -33.29 6.66
CA ASP A 295 -36.33 -32.22 7.67
C ASP A 295 -34.84 -31.80 7.82
N ARG A 296 -33.94 -32.37 7.04
CA ARG A 296 -32.53 -32.00 6.97
C ARG A 296 -32.22 -31.29 5.65
N TYR A 297 -32.15 -29.96 5.67
CA TYR A 297 -31.42 -29.20 4.66
C TYR A 297 -29.93 -29.50 4.84
N SER A 298 -29.27 -29.95 3.77
CA SER A 298 -27.80 -29.93 3.74
C SER A 298 -27.37 -28.47 3.60
N LEU A 299 -26.71 -27.94 4.64
CA LEU A 299 -26.07 -26.64 4.57
C LEU A 299 -25.04 -26.68 3.45
N ARG A 300 -25.16 -25.75 2.50
CA ARG A 300 -24.10 -25.55 1.53
C ARG A 300 -23.18 -24.50 2.14
N GLY A 301 -21.93 -24.88 2.43
CA GLY A 301 -20.85 -23.89 2.53
C GLY A 301 -20.84 -23.05 1.25
N SER A 302 -20.29 -21.85 1.29
CA SER A 302 -20.34 -20.77 0.26
C SER A 302 -19.89 -21.11 -1.18
N PHE A 303 -19.78 -22.39 -1.55
CA PHE A 303 -19.46 -22.93 -2.86
C PHE A 303 -20.67 -22.92 -3.82
N GLY A 304 -21.11 -21.73 -4.24
CA GLY A 304 -22.00 -21.54 -5.39
C GLY A 304 -23.40 -22.20 -5.33
N PHE A 305 -24.12 -22.15 -6.45
CA PHE A 305 -25.45 -22.75 -6.59
C PHE A 305 -25.37 -24.27 -6.87
N PRO A 306 -26.44 -25.05 -6.59
CA PRO A 306 -26.53 -26.44 -7.04
C PRO A 306 -26.36 -26.56 -8.55
N ARG A 307 -25.73 -27.64 -9.04
CA ARG A 307 -25.45 -27.86 -10.49
C ARG A 307 -26.68 -27.88 -11.40
N TRP A 308 -27.88 -28.00 -10.83
CA TRP A 308 -29.14 -28.04 -11.56
C TRP A 308 -29.83 -26.67 -11.62
N LEU A 309 -29.24 -25.64 -11.00
CA LEU A 309 -29.86 -24.33 -10.84
C LEU A 309 -28.89 -23.23 -11.29
N GLU A 310 -29.30 -22.50 -12.31
CA GLU A 310 -28.65 -21.27 -12.73
C GLU A 310 -29.37 -20.06 -12.15
N VAL A 311 -28.61 -19.10 -11.62
CA VAL A 311 -29.10 -17.82 -11.11
C VAL A 311 -28.27 -16.70 -11.71
N SER A 312 -28.88 -15.86 -12.56
CA SER A 312 -28.16 -14.82 -13.28
C SER A 312 -28.97 -13.52 -13.44
N PRO A 313 -28.43 -12.34 -13.05
CA PRO A 313 -27.19 -12.16 -12.29
C PRO A 313 -27.34 -12.56 -10.81
N ALA A 314 -26.30 -13.18 -10.25
CA ALA A 314 -26.27 -13.52 -8.82
C ALA A 314 -25.86 -12.34 -7.91
N THR A 315 -25.27 -11.30 -8.47
CA THR A 315 -24.86 -10.09 -7.75
C THR A 315 -25.04 -8.87 -8.66
N GLY A 316 -25.34 -7.72 -8.08
CA GLY A 316 -25.46 -6.50 -8.86
C GLY A 316 -25.80 -5.27 -8.03
N ILE A 317 -25.85 -4.14 -8.70
CA ILE A 317 -26.20 -2.83 -8.14
C ILE A 317 -27.54 -2.40 -8.72
N ILE A 318 -28.46 -1.94 -7.87
CA ILE A 318 -29.77 -1.43 -8.24
C ILE A 318 -29.79 0.05 -7.87
N LYS A 319 -29.82 0.91 -8.88
CA LYS A 319 -29.91 2.37 -8.68
C LYS A 319 -31.24 2.75 -7.99
N PRO A 320 -31.33 3.96 -7.43
CA PRO A 320 -32.56 4.43 -6.80
C PRO A 320 -33.80 4.25 -7.67
N ASN A 321 -34.88 3.76 -7.07
CA ASN A 321 -36.16 3.50 -7.73
C ASN A 321 -36.12 2.56 -8.94
N GLN A 322 -35.03 1.83 -9.16
CA GLN A 322 -34.90 0.86 -10.25
C GLN A 322 -35.21 -0.57 -9.82
N ILE A 323 -35.39 -1.41 -10.84
CA ILE A 323 -35.68 -2.84 -10.70
C ILE A 323 -34.61 -3.61 -11.47
N VAL A 324 -34.13 -4.70 -10.88
CA VAL A 324 -33.35 -5.72 -11.59
C VAL A 324 -34.16 -7.01 -11.69
N GLU A 325 -34.06 -7.67 -12.84
CA GLU A 325 -34.63 -9.00 -13.07
C GLU A 325 -33.53 -10.04 -12.98
N VAL A 326 -33.70 -11.00 -12.08
CA VAL A 326 -32.80 -12.14 -11.92
C VAL A 326 -33.47 -13.36 -12.53
N SER A 327 -32.85 -13.93 -13.54
CA SER A 327 -33.25 -15.20 -14.13
C SER A 327 -32.87 -16.36 -13.22
N ILE A 328 -33.84 -17.23 -12.96
CA ILE A 328 -33.66 -18.47 -12.19
C ILE A 328 -34.21 -19.59 -13.08
N ARG A 329 -33.34 -20.49 -13.52
CA ARG A 329 -33.72 -21.57 -14.44
C ARG A 329 -33.02 -22.89 -14.10
N LEU A 330 -33.57 -23.95 -14.65
CA LEU A 330 -32.94 -25.27 -14.59
C LEU A 330 -31.72 -25.30 -15.52
N GLU A 331 -30.61 -25.79 -14.99
CA GLU A 331 -29.43 -26.11 -15.78
C GLU A 331 -29.43 -27.63 -16.02
N GLU A 332 -29.67 -28.04 -17.26
CA GLU A 332 -29.58 -29.45 -17.64
C GLU A 332 -28.11 -29.82 -17.76
N SER A 333 -27.65 -30.70 -16.87
CA SER A 333 -26.37 -31.36 -17.04
C SER A 333 -26.45 -32.23 -18.31
N HIS A 334 -25.87 -31.76 -19.41
CA HIS A 334 -25.62 -32.60 -20.58
C HIS A 334 -24.86 -33.84 -20.14
N MET A 335 -25.51 -35.00 -20.21
CA MET A 335 -24.84 -36.28 -20.11
C MET A 335 -23.95 -36.39 -21.35
N LEU A 336 -22.62 -36.31 -21.18
CA LEU A 336 -21.71 -36.80 -22.20
C LEU A 336 -21.95 -38.31 -22.32
N GLU A 337 -22.61 -38.72 -23.41
CA GLU A 337 -22.67 -40.13 -23.77
C GLU A 337 -21.28 -40.57 -24.21
N VAL A 338 -20.67 -41.47 -23.45
CA VAL A 338 -19.53 -42.28 -23.92
C VAL A 338 -20.01 -43.72 -24.00
N ASP A 339 -19.92 -44.30 -25.19
CA ASP A 339 -20.19 -45.72 -25.50
C ASP A 339 -21.60 -46.25 -25.18
N GLY A 340 -22.65 -45.47 -25.47
CA GLY A 340 -24.03 -45.99 -25.60
C GLY A 340 -24.61 -46.65 -24.34
N ARG A 341 -24.00 -46.45 -23.17
CA ARG A 341 -24.54 -46.87 -21.86
C ARG A 341 -24.51 -45.70 -20.88
N PRO A 342 -25.66 -45.35 -20.28
CA PRO A 342 -25.70 -44.30 -19.27
C PRO A 342 -24.92 -44.76 -18.03
N GLN A 343 -23.78 -44.13 -17.77
CA GLN A 343 -22.98 -44.40 -16.59
C GLN A 343 -23.63 -43.72 -15.38
N ASN A 344 -23.94 -44.53 -14.37
CA ASN A 344 -24.52 -44.21 -13.05
C ASN A 344 -26.06 -44.13 -13.02
N ALA A 345 -26.67 -45.31 -13.10
CA ALA A 345 -28.01 -45.62 -12.67
C ALA A 345 -28.18 -45.53 -11.12
N TRP A 346 -27.96 -44.35 -10.53
CA TRP A 346 -28.56 -43.96 -9.25
C TRP A 346 -29.16 -42.56 -9.36
N CYS A 347 -30.41 -42.59 -9.77
CA CYS A 347 -31.39 -41.53 -9.95
C CYS A 347 -31.34 -40.38 -8.90
N GLU A 348 -30.54 -39.34 -9.16
CA GLU A 348 -30.78 -37.97 -8.64
C GLU A 348 -31.68 -37.14 -9.57
N VAL A 349 -31.99 -37.66 -10.77
CA VAL A 349 -32.72 -36.94 -11.83
C VAL A 349 -34.24 -37.03 -11.67
N ALA A 350 -34.78 -38.02 -10.92
CA ALA A 350 -36.23 -38.22 -10.78
C ALA A 350 -36.80 -37.87 -9.39
N LYS A 351 -36.13 -37.02 -8.61
CA LYS A 351 -36.63 -36.55 -7.31
C LYS A 351 -36.88 -35.05 -7.38
N ASP A 352 -37.98 -34.64 -6.75
CA ASP A 352 -38.26 -33.24 -6.48
C ASP A 352 -37.09 -32.62 -5.71
N LYS A 353 -36.57 -31.50 -6.20
CA LYS A 353 -35.43 -30.80 -5.61
C LYS A 353 -35.90 -29.50 -4.98
N GLU A 354 -35.33 -29.16 -3.84
CA GLU A 354 -35.60 -27.89 -3.16
C GLU A 354 -34.29 -27.22 -2.76
N VAL A 355 -34.23 -25.90 -2.95
CA VAL A 355 -33.11 -25.06 -2.52
C VAL A 355 -33.65 -23.78 -1.88
N ILE A 356 -32.96 -23.30 -0.85
CA ILE A 356 -33.22 -22.00 -0.23
C ILE A 356 -32.16 -21.03 -0.71
N LEU A 357 -32.60 -20.03 -1.46
CA LEU A 357 -31.79 -18.88 -1.86
C LEU A 357 -31.96 -17.74 -0.85
N LEU A 358 -30.87 -17.04 -0.56
CA LEU A 358 -30.85 -15.86 0.29
C LEU A 358 -30.41 -14.66 -0.54
N VAL A 359 -31.32 -13.71 -0.77
CA VAL A 359 -31.00 -12.41 -1.36
C VAL A 359 -30.52 -11.49 -0.24
N LYS A 360 -29.21 -11.31 -0.14
CA LYS A 360 -28.59 -10.35 0.76
C LYS A 360 -28.51 -8.99 0.10
N VAL A 361 -29.00 -7.95 0.77
CA VAL A 361 -28.99 -6.57 0.30
C VAL A 361 -28.12 -5.74 1.23
N TYR A 362 -27.20 -4.98 0.66
CA TYR A 362 -26.26 -4.09 1.32
C TYR A 362 -26.46 -2.65 0.83
N GLY A 363 -26.13 -1.69 1.70
CA GLY A 363 -25.90 -0.30 1.26
C GLY A 363 -24.44 -0.13 0.80
N THR A 364 -24.17 0.88 -0.02
CA THR A 364 -22.84 1.16 -0.60
C THR A 364 -21.72 1.27 0.45
N PHE A 365 -22.05 1.80 1.63
CA PHE A 365 -21.09 2.07 2.71
C PHE A 365 -21.43 1.31 3.99
N SER A 366 -22.23 0.24 3.89
CA SER A 366 -22.72 -0.51 5.06
C SER A 366 -22.23 -1.95 5.03
N SER A 367 -21.65 -2.39 6.15
CA SER A 367 -21.40 -3.81 6.40
C SER A 367 -22.67 -4.56 6.85
N LYS A 368 -23.73 -3.83 7.23
CA LYS A 368 -25.03 -4.42 7.57
C LYS A 368 -25.74 -4.89 6.30
N SER A 369 -26.48 -5.99 6.42
CA SER A 369 -27.32 -6.49 5.33
C SER A 369 -28.74 -6.79 5.76
N LYS A 370 -29.68 -6.66 4.83
CA LYS A 370 -31.04 -7.19 4.94
C LYS A 370 -31.16 -8.41 4.05
N ASN A 371 -31.79 -9.48 4.54
CA ASN A 371 -31.84 -10.75 3.83
C ASN A 371 -33.28 -11.12 3.50
N HIS A 372 -33.52 -11.60 2.29
CA HIS A 372 -34.80 -12.18 1.87
C HIS A 372 -34.61 -13.65 1.49
N ARG A 373 -35.41 -14.54 2.07
CA ARG A 373 -35.36 -15.99 1.78
C ARG A 373 -36.32 -16.33 0.66
N ILE A 374 -35.84 -17.11 -0.30
CA ILE A 374 -36.61 -17.59 -1.45
C ILE A 374 -36.48 -19.09 -1.52
N ARG A 375 -37.60 -19.80 -1.47
CA ARG A 375 -37.67 -21.24 -1.68
C ARG A 375 -37.87 -21.53 -3.16
N VAL A 376 -36.93 -22.25 -3.78
CA VAL A 376 -37.03 -22.70 -5.16
C VAL A 376 -37.24 -24.21 -5.18
N ARG A 377 -38.31 -24.67 -5.84
CA ARG A 377 -38.64 -26.09 -6.00
C ARG A 377 -38.62 -26.46 -7.47
N HIS A 378 -38.03 -27.59 -7.78
CA HIS A 378 -38.17 -28.25 -9.07
C HIS A 378 -38.98 -29.54 -8.89
N ARG A 379 -40.05 -29.69 -9.67
CA ARG A 379 -40.89 -30.90 -9.69
C ARG A 379 -40.68 -31.67 -10.97
N VAL A 380 -40.40 -32.97 -10.84
CA VAL A 380 -40.26 -33.85 -11.99
C VAL A 380 -41.66 -34.33 -12.42
N PRO A 381 -42.08 -34.16 -13.69
CA PRO A 381 -43.37 -34.65 -14.14
C PRO A 381 -43.48 -36.18 -14.01
N LEU A 382 -44.55 -36.68 -13.39
CA LEU A 382 -44.87 -38.11 -13.41
C LEU A 382 -45.19 -38.52 -14.86
N LYS A 383 -44.42 -39.44 -15.45
CA LYS A 383 -44.81 -40.11 -16.69
C LYS A 383 -46.05 -40.98 -16.40
N ASN A 384 -47.24 -40.47 -16.74
CA ASN A 384 -48.47 -41.25 -16.69
C ASN A 384 -48.38 -42.41 -17.70
N LYS A 385 -48.34 -43.65 -17.20
CA LYS A 385 -48.72 -44.82 -18.01
C LYS A 385 -50.19 -44.65 -18.37
N GLY A 386 -50.48 -44.54 -19.66
CA GLY A 386 -51.82 -44.35 -20.18
C GLY A 386 -52.77 -45.44 -19.69
N THR A 387 -53.93 -45.02 -19.18
CA THR A 387 -55.14 -45.85 -19.19
C THR A 387 -56.23 -45.01 -19.82
N ILE A 388 -56.80 -45.54 -20.89
CA ILE A 388 -57.79 -44.91 -21.76
C ILE A 388 -59.13 -44.84 -21.02
N THR A 389 -59.74 -43.65 -20.91
CA THR A 389 -61.20 -43.48 -21.02
C THR A 389 -61.58 -42.03 -21.41
N LYS A 390 -62.09 -41.93 -22.64
CA LYS A 390 -62.97 -40.96 -23.32
C LYS A 390 -63.59 -39.75 -22.56
N THR A 391 -63.42 -38.55 -23.17
CA THR A 391 -64.36 -37.40 -23.42
C THR A 391 -65.25 -36.88 -22.27
N LYS A 392 -65.41 -35.57 -21.97
CA LYS A 392 -65.88 -34.45 -22.83
C LYS A 392 -65.81 -33.08 -22.09
N SER A 393 -65.55 -32.00 -22.84
CA SER A 393 -65.98 -30.56 -22.72
C SER A 393 -65.96 -29.74 -21.41
N SER A 394 -65.26 -28.60 -21.51
CA SER A 394 -65.59 -27.21 -21.07
C SER A 394 -65.88 -26.87 -19.60
N SER A 395 -65.14 -25.91 -19.05
CA SER A 395 -65.59 -24.53 -18.79
C SER A 395 -64.62 -23.75 -17.87
N LYS A 396 -64.61 -22.42 -18.05
CA LYS A 396 -63.84 -21.40 -17.32
C LYS A 396 -64.07 -21.45 -15.80
N LEU A 397 -63.10 -21.00 -15.00
CA LEU A 397 -63.38 -20.12 -13.85
C LEU A 397 -62.12 -19.38 -13.35
N HIS A 398 -62.42 -18.22 -12.80
CA HIS A 398 -61.60 -17.04 -12.58
C HIS A 398 -61.04 -17.01 -11.14
N GLY A 399 -59.88 -16.37 -10.98
CA GLY A 399 -59.45 -15.54 -9.83
C GLY A 399 -59.55 -16.07 -8.39
N SER A 400 -58.41 -16.09 -7.69
CA SER A 400 -58.39 -15.55 -6.31
C SER A 400 -57.01 -15.00 -5.92
N VAL A 401 -57.10 -13.92 -5.16
CA VAL A 401 -56.08 -12.98 -4.68
C VAL A 401 -55.09 -13.63 -3.72
N LEU A 402 -53.79 -13.34 -3.84
CA LEU A 402 -52.76 -13.80 -2.90
C LEU A 402 -52.41 -12.76 -1.84
N HIS A 403 -52.37 -13.25 -0.61
CA HIS A 403 -52.17 -12.54 0.65
C HIS A 403 -50.72 -12.12 0.88
N ARG A 404 -50.53 -10.91 1.42
CA ARG A 404 -49.27 -10.35 1.99
C ARG A 404 -48.65 -11.31 3.03
N SER A 405 -47.32 -11.32 3.13
CA SER A 405 -46.61 -11.99 4.25
C SER A 405 -45.35 -11.24 4.69
N ASP A 406 -44.95 -11.55 5.93
CA ASP A 406 -44.32 -10.70 6.94
C ASP A 406 -42.79 -10.54 6.89
N ILE A 407 -42.33 -9.38 7.38
CA ILE A 407 -40.92 -9.00 7.57
C ILE A 407 -40.41 -9.57 8.90
N HIS A 408 -39.39 -10.43 8.88
CA HIS A 408 -38.63 -10.78 10.08
C HIS A 408 -37.28 -10.05 10.10
N CYS A 409 -37.14 -9.07 11.00
CA CYS A 409 -35.85 -8.54 11.43
C CYS A 409 -35.25 -9.51 12.46
N LEU A 410 -34.18 -10.20 12.09
CA LEU A 410 -33.33 -10.90 13.06
C LEU A 410 -32.11 -10.01 13.34
N GLY A 411 -32.18 -9.28 14.46
CA GLY A 411 -30.98 -8.75 15.10
C GLY A 411 -30.23 -9.89 15.76
N MET A 412 -28.91 -9.94 15.59
CA MET A 412 -28.05 -10.81 16.39
C MET A 412 -27.88 -10.18 17.78
N PRO A 413 -27.92 -10.97 18.86
CA PRO A 413 -27.51 -10.49 20.17
C PRO A 413 -26.01 -10.24 20.16
N SER A 414 -25.61 -9.13 20.79
CA SER A 414 -24.24 -8.88 21.18
C SER A 414 -24.02 -9.62 22.48
N ASP A 415 -23.02 -10.49 22.54
CA ASP A 415 -22.41 -10.92 23.79
C ASP A 415 -20.91 -11.20 23.57
N VAL A 416 -20.15 -10.48 24.41
CA VAL A 416 -18.70 -10.48 24.74
C VAL A 416 -17.73 -9.90 23.72
#